data_AF-A0AAN9AWZ0-F1
#
_entry.id   AF-A0AAN9AWZ0-F1
#
_cell.length_a   1.000
_cell.length_b   1.000
_cell.length_c   1.000
_cell.angle_alpha   90.00
_cell.angle_beta   90.00
_cell.angle_gamma   90.00
#
_symmetry.space_group_name_H-M   'P 1'
#
loop_
_entity.id
_entity.type
_entity.pdbx_description
1 polymer ?
#
loop_
_entity_poly.entity_id
_entity_poly.type
_entity_poly.pdbx_seq_one_letter_code
_entity_poly.pdbx_strand_id
1 'polypeptide(L)'
;MSELIINTGLLFWSGEVSRGVSRDEVLHVLAARLSESEVYQWGMQCNKALRILFPLVVMKRKGKYKTTVYFGVDFTPAAKRLVPAVESTHGMVPWHEQTTMTC
;
A
#
# COMPACT_ATOMS: atom_id res chain seq x y z
N MET A 1 -6.13 -9.17 19.84
CA MET A 1 -6.07 -8.94 18.37
C MET A 1 -5.27 -7.68 17.99
N SER A 2 -5.22 -6.64 18.82
CA SER A 2 -4.49 -5.39 18.57
C SER A 2 -2.95 -5.52 18.56
N GLU A 3 -2.39 -6.51 19.26
CA GLU A 3 -0.94 -6.68 19.41
C GLU A 3 -0.28 -7.37 18.21
N LEU A 4 -1.02 -8.18 17.44
CA LEU A 4 -0.48 -8.90 16.27
C LEU A 4 -0.18 -7.95 15.10
N ILE A 5 -0.88 -6.83 15.00
CA ILE A 5 -0.79 -5.89 13.87
C ILE A 5 0.45 -4.99 14.00
N ILE A 6 0.88 -4.68 15.22
CA ILE A 6 1.98 -3.74 15.48
C ILE A 6 3.36 -4.38 15.21
N ASN A 7 3.47 -5.71 15.25
CA ASN A 7 4.73 -6.44 15.06
C ASN A 7 4.81 -7.21 13.74
N THR A 8 4.02 -6.84 12.74
CA THR A 8 4.28 -7.34 11.38
C THR A 8 5.35 -6.46 10.77
N GLY A 9 6.61 -6.87 10.87
CA GLY A 9 7.75 -6.32 10.11
C GLY A 9 7.60 -6.52 8.60
N LEU A 10 6.44 -6.16 8.08
CA LEU A 10 5.97 -6.28 6.71
C LEU A 10 6.37 -5.04 5.92
N LEU A 11 6.11 -3.86 6.51
CA LEU A 11 6.37 -2.56 5.92
C LEU A 11 7.35 -1.79 6.80
N PHE A 12 8.10 -0.90 6.19
CA PHE A 12 8.93 0.09 6.88
C PHE A 12 8.70 1.47 6.27
N TRP A 13 9.02 2.52 7.03
CA TRP A 13 9.00 3.89 6.52
C TRP A 13 10.20 4.11 5.59
N SER A 14 9.95 4.30 4.31
CA SER A 14 10.99 4.60 3.31
C SER A 14 11.24 6.10 3.18
N GLY A 15 10.25 6.95 3.50
CA GLY A 15 10.29 8.40 3.24
C GLY A 15 10.22 8.77 1.76
N GLU A 16 10.21 7.79 0.85
CA GLU A 16 10.17 8.01 -0.59
C GLU A 16 8.72 8.16 -1.06
N VAL A 17 8.31 9.38 -1.37
CA VAL A 17 6.94 9.71 -1.79
C VAL A 17 6.67 9.50 -3.28
N SER A 18 7.70 9.21 -4.07
CA SER A 18 7.59 8.84 -5.49
C SER A 18 7.13 7.37 -5.65
N ARG A 19 7.40 6.54 -4.64
CA ARG A 19 7.07 5.12 -4.59
C ARG A 19 6.00 4.87 -3.54
N GLY A 20 5.16 3.88 -3.81
CA GLY A 20 4.09 3.52 -2.91
C GLY A 20 3.65 2.09 -3.11
N VAL A 21 3.14 1.51 -2.04
CA VAL A 21 2.64 0.15 -1.99
C VAL A 21 1.13 0.18 -2.08
N SER A 22 0.53 -0.66 -2.91
CA SER A 22 -0.92 -0.76 -2.98
C SER A 22 -1.46 -1.52 -1.77
N ARG A 23 -2.66 -1.13 -1.31
CA ARG A 23 -3.38 -1.84 -0.26
C ARG A 23 -3.56 -3.32 -0.62
N ASP A 24 -3.86 -3.60 -1.88
CA ASP A 24 -4.18 -4.95 -2.30
C ASP A 24 -2.94 -5.86 -2.22
N GLU A 25 -1.74 -5.33 -2.53
CA GLU A 25 -0.46 -6.02 -2.25
C GLU A 25 -0.26 -6.25 -0.74
N VAL A 26 -0.52 -5.25 0.10
CA VAL A 26 -0.39 -5.40 1.57
C VAL A 26 -1.31 -6.51 2.08
N LEU A 27 -2.58 -6.50 1.66
CA LEU A 27 -3.55 -7.51 2.06
C LEU A 27 -3.17 -8.90 1.54
N HIS A 28 -2.63 -9.01 0.33
CA HIS A 28 -2.16 -10.28 -0.22
C HIS A 28 -1.00 -10.86 0.59
N VAL A 29 0.03 -10.06 0.87
CA VAL A 29 1.17 -10.54 1.66
C VAL A 29 0.74 -10.85 3.10
N LEU A 30 -0.18 -10.07 3.67
CA LEU A 30 -0.73 -10.32 4.99
C LEU A 30 -1.56 -11.63 5.03
N ALA A 31 -2.39 -11.88 4.03
CA ALA A 31 -3.16 -13.12 3.88
C ALA A 31 -2.23 -14.34 3.79
N ALA A 32 -1.17 -14.25 2.98
CA ALA A 32 -0.16 -15.30 2.87
C ALA A 32 0.56 -15.55 4.20
N ARG A 33 0.90 -14.50 4.95
CA ARG A 33 1.60 -14.60 6.23
C ARG A 33 0.74 -15.17 7.35
N LEU A 34 -0.55 -14.85 7.35
CA LEU A 34 -1.51 -15.35 8.34
C LEU A 34 -2.16 -16.67 7.93
N SER A 35 -2.01 -17.08 6.66
CA SER A 35 -2.73 -18.23 6.07
C SER A 35 -4.26 -18.09 6.20
N GLU A 36 -4.75 -16.85 6.11
CA GLU A 36 -6.16 -16.49 6.27
C GLU A 36 -6.66 -15.75 5.02
N SER A 37 -7.69 -16.30 4.37
CA SER A 37 -8.29 -15.68 3.18
C SER A 37 -9.23 -14.52 3.52
N GLU A 38 -9.71 -14.42 4.76
CA GLU A 38 -10.61 -13.33 5.20
C GLU A 38 -9.91 -11.97 5.21
N VAL A 39 -8.58 -11.97 5.27
CA VAL A 39 -7.73 -10.77 5.27
C VAL A 39 -8.00 -9.87 4.06
N TYR A 40 -8.38 -10.42 2.90
CA TYR A 40 -8.71 -9.62 1.72
C TYR A 40 -9.88 -8.65 1.97
N GLN A 41 -10.75 -8.91 2.95
CA GLN A 41 -11.87 -8.04 3.31
C GLN A 41 -11.49 -6.92 4.30
N TRP A 42 -10.28 -6.92 4.84
CA TRP A 42 -9.84 -5.99 5.89
C TRP A 42 -9.41 -4.63 5.37
N GLY A 43 -9.88 -4.21 4.19
CA GLY A 43 -9.37 -3.00 3.52
C GLY A 43 -9.53 -1.71 4.35
N MET A 44 -10.62 -1.58 5.12
CA MET A 44 -10.82 -0.43 6.01
C MET A 44 -9.89 -0.47 7.23
N GLN A 45 -9.75 -1.66 7.82
CA GLN A 45 -8.90 -1.93 8.97
C GLN A 45 -7.42 -1.73 8.61
N CYS A 46 -7.01 -2.16 7.40
CA CYS A 46 -5.68 -1.94 6.85
C CYS A 46 -5.38 -0.44 6.72
N ASN A 47 -6.28 0.35 6.12
CA ASN A 47 -6.10 1.80 6.03
C ASN A 47 -5.96 2.46 7.42
N LYS A 48 -6.74 2.01 8.41
CA LYS A 48 -6.67 2.53 9.77
C LYS A 48 -5.35 2.14 10.45
N ALA A 49 -4.92 0.88 10.31
CA ALA A 49 -3.67 0.39 10.86
C ALA A 49 -2.46 1.13 10.27
N LEU A 50 -2.44 1.35 8.95
CA LEU A 50 -1.36 2.08 8.29
C LEU A 50 -1.20 3.51 8.82
N ARG A 51 -2.31 4.23 9.09
CA ARG A 51 -2.24 5.58 9.70
C ARG A 51 -1.68 5.57 11.12
N ILE A 52 -1.97 4.52 11.88
CA ILE A 52 -1.48 4.39 13.26
C ILE A 52 0.03 4.07 13.25
N LEU A 53 0.45 3.13 12.39
CA LEU A 53 1.85 2.70 12.30
C LEU A 53 2.75 3.73 11.63
N PHE A 54 2.23 4.43 10.61
CA PHE A 54 2.98 5.41 9.82
C PHE A 54 2.17 6.71 9.73
N PRO A 55 2.22 7.59 10.73
CA PRO A 55 1.42 8.82 10.76
C PRO A 55 1.64 9.76 9.57
N LEU A 56 2.82 9.68 8.94
CA LEU A 56 3.20 10.49 7.78
C LEU A 56 2.85 9.83 6.44
N VAL A 57 2.23 8.65 6.44
CA VAL A 57 1.87 7.95 5.20
C VAL A 57 0.86 8.76 4.40
N VAL A 58 1.17 8.98 3.13
CA VAL A 58 0.25 9.64 2.21
C VAL A 58 -0.56 8.58 1.49
N MET A 59 -1.88 8.62 1.64
CA MET A 59 -2.76 7.67 0.99
C MET A 59 -3.52 8.33 -0.15
N LYS A 60 -3.43 7.76 -1.35
CA LYS A 60 -4.15 8.24 -2.54
C LYS A 60 -4.82 7.08 -3.25
N ARG A 61 -5.91 7.37 -3.96
CA ARG A 61 -6.53 6.41 -4.89
C ARG A 61 -5.91 6.62 -6.27
N LYS A 62 -5.40 5.56 -6.89
CA LYS A 62 -4.80 5.59 -8.23
C LYS A 62 -5.44 4.57 -9.17
N GLY A 63 -5.35 4.86 -10.48
CA GLY A 63 -5.80 3.98 -11.56
C GLY A 63 -7.31 3.97 -11.79
N LYS A 64 -7.73 3.33 -12.88
CA LYS A 64 -9.13 3.17 -13.31
C LYS A 64 -9.98 2.47 -12.23
N TYR A 65 -9.37 1.56 -11.47
CA TYR A 65 -10.02 0.78 -10.41
C TYR A 65 -9.96 1.42 -9.02
N LYS A 66 -9.40 2.64 -8.92
CA LYS A 66 -9.32 3.43 -7.68
C LYS A 66 -8.71 2.66 -6.50
N THR A 67 -7.65 1.89 -6.76
CA THR A 67 -6.87 1.17 -5.74
C THR A 67 -6.23 2.17 -4.79
N THR A 68 -6.26 1.89 -3.49
CA THR A 68 -5.61 2.73 -2.48
C THR A 68 -4.11 2.41 -2.46
N VAL A 69 -3.28 3.44 -2.57
CA VAL A 69 -1.81 3.33 -2.56
C VAL A 69 -1.27 4.15 -1.39
N TYR A 70 -0.33 3.56 -0.67
CA TYR A 70 0.36 4.09 0.49
C TYR A 70 1.75 4.57 0.08
N PHE A 71 1.98 5.89 0.10
CA PHE A 71 3.27 6.52 -0.26
C PHE A 71 4.12 6.81 0.97
N GLY A 72 5.45 6.69 0.83
CA GLY A 72 6.41 6.85 1.93
C GLY A 72 6.67 5.56 2.73
N VAL A 73 6.04 4.45 2.35
CA VAL A 73 6.27 3.11 2.92
C VAL A 73 6.71 2.14 1.82
N ASP A 74 7.51 1.14 2.19
CA ASP A 74 7.88 0.01 1.30
C ASP A 74 7.88 -1.31 2.08
N PHE A 75 7.85 -2.42 1.36
CA PHE A 75 7.96 -3.77 1.93
C PHE A 75 9.37 -4.06 2.44
N THR A 76 9.46 -4.69 3.60
CA THR A 76 10.74 -5.25 4.05
C THR A 76 11.26 -6.29 3.05
N PRO A 77 12.59 -6.52 2.97
CA PRO A 77 13.15 -7.47 2.02
C PRO A 77 12.56 -8.89 2.11
N ALA A 78 12.14 -9.30 3.31
CA ALA A 78 11.45 -10.58 3.53
C ALA A 78 10.04 -10.58 2.93
N ALA A 79 9.27 -9.52 3.15
CA ALA A 79 7.90 -9.38 2.64
C ALA A 79 7.86 -9.20 1.11
N LYS A 80 8.85 -8.52 0.54
CA LYS A 80 8.92 -8.24 -0.91
C LYS A 80 8.96 -9.50 -1.77
N ARG A 81 9.44 -10.62 -1.23
CA ARG A 81 9.45 -11.94 -1.92
C ARG A 81 8.07 -12.57 -2.06
N LEU A 82 7.10 -12.11 -1.26
CA LEU A 82 5.72 -12.58 -1.25
C LEU A 82 4.80 -11.69 -2.09
N VAL A 83 5.30 -10.55 -2.55
CA VAL A 83 4.56 -9.66 -3.44
C VAL A 83 4.46 -10.36 -4.80
N PRO A 84 3.26 -10.61 -5.33
CA PRO A 84 3.13 -11.22 -6.64
C PRO A 84 3.83 -10.33 -7.67
N ALA A 85 4.51 -10.95 -8.64
CA ALA A 85 5.11 -10.25 -9.77
C ALA A 85 4.00 -9.72 -10.69
N VAL A 86 3.25 -8.73 -10.22
CA VAL A 86 2.36 -7.95 -11.06
C VAL A 86 3.27 -7.02 -11.81
N GLU A 87 3.44 -7.24 -13.11
CA GLU A 87 4.01 -6.24 -14.01
C GLU A 87 3.36 -4.91 -13.69
N SER A 88 4.13 -4.00 -13.11
CA SER A 88 3.70 -2.67 -12.74
C SER A 88 3.46 -1.88 -14.04
N THR A 89 2.31 -2.11 -14.66
CA THR A 89 1.71 -1.23 -15.68
C THR A 89 1.13 0.04 -15.03
N HIS A 90 1.65 0.43 -13.87
CA HIS A 90 1.54 1.79 -13.39
C HIS A 90 2.67 2.59 -14.02
N GLY A 91 2.42 2.98 -15.28
CA GLY A 91 3.25 3.95 -15.97
C GLY A 91 3.58 5.10 -15.02
N MET A 92 4.87 5.41 -14.95
CA MET A 92 5.34 6.72 -14.53
C MET A 92 4.56 7.76 -15.34
N VAL A 93 3.56 8.38 -14.72
CA VAL A 93 3.15 9.70 -15.17
C VAL A 93 3.97 10.66 -14.31
N PRO A 94 4.92 11.39 -14.90
CA PRO A 94 5.66 12.43 -14.18
C PRO A 94 4.65 13.38 -13.53
N TRP A 95 4.92 13.78 -12.28
CA TRP A 95 4.19 14.84 -11.61
C TRP A 95 4.61 16.19 -12.22
N HIS A 96 4.22 16.44 -13.47
CA HIS A 96 4.25 17.77 -14.07
C HIS A 96 3.14 17.87 -15.12
N GLU A 97 2.38 18.97 -15.01
CA GLU A 97 1.45 19.52 -16.02
C GLU A 97 0.10 18.79 -16.19
N GLN A 98 -1.05 19.44 -16.30
CA GLN A 98 -1.38 20.87 -16.41
C GLN A 98 -2.85 21.04 -15.99
N THR A 99 -3.10 22.14 -15.29
CA THR A 99 -4.37 22.88 -15.28
C THR A 99 -4.93 23.03 -16.68
N THR A 100 -6.21 22.70 -16.89
CA THR A 100 -7.14 23.54 -17.65
C THR A 100 -8.57 23.13 -17.36
N MET A 101 -9.34 24.12 -16.87
CA MET A 101 -10.78 24.17 -16.97
C MET A 101 -11.19 24.08 -18.44
N THR A 102 -12.30 23.40 -18.72
CA THR A 102 -13.21 23.83 -19.77
C THR A 102 -14.63 23.72 -19.27
N CYS A 103 -15.32 24.84 -19.49
CA CYS A 103 -16.73 25.19 -19.31
C CYS A 103 -17.75 24.12 -19.73
#